data_AF-A0A937FHQ6-F1
#
_entry.id   AF-A0A937FHQ6-F1
#
_cell.length_a   1.000
_cell.length_b   1.000
_cell.length_c   1.000
_cell.angle_alpha   90.00
_cell.angle_beta   90.00
_cell.angle_gamma   90.00
#
_symmetry.space_group_name_H-M   'P 1'
#
loop_
_entity.id
_entity.type
_entity.pdbx_description
1 polymer ?
#
loop_
_entity_poly.entity_id
_entity_poly.type
_entity_poly.pdbx_seq_one_letter_code
_entity_poly.pdbx_strand_id
1 'polypeptide(L)'
;MKKVIVILVLSLLISIGGISYGYIKSTALEKFTVSQDGNVLTDENGQEYILDKDFCTSLEAISFQKEFGKTNSDGKIYEIDGQEDHNWIAFSASSEMSILSLYHKKEISSFSLSKDDINEIRLISNKGVKQSLGVPISTTSDSNIIKEFSSSITESGSPQEIKLDKIMSLQILSKEYAGIAYRINIVITNDNKVFLSKDDGSNFILAGNSLSKWILSIITPSK
;
A
#
# COMPACT_ATOMS: atom_id res chain seq x y z
N MET A 1 -63.63 0.84 -40.94
CA MET A 1 -62.26 0.67 -41.48
C MET A 1 -61.50 1.97 -41.33
N LYS A 2 -60.52 2.01 -40.43
CA LYS A 2 -59.25 2.77 -40.48
C LYS A 2 -58.58 2.63 -39.12
N LYS A 3 -57.73 1.61 -39.06
CA LYS A 3 -56.74 1.35 -38.03
C LYS A 3 -55.54 2.26 -38.28
N VAL A 4 -54.84 2.59 -37.19
CA VAL A 4 -53.40 2.91 -37.13
C VAL A 4 -53.01 4.29 -37.65
N ILE A 5 -52.43 5.09 -36.74
CA ILE A 5 -51.24 5.97 -36.86
C ILE A 5 -51.34 6.96 -35.68
N VAL A 6 -51.10 6.48 -34.45
CA VAL A 6 -50.71 7.34 -33.31
C VAL A 6 -49.69 6.57 -32.45
N ILE A 7 -48.75 5.88 -33.09
CA ILE A 7 -47.56 5.33 -32.42
C ILE A 7 -46.42 5.39 -33.43
N LEU A 8 -45.99 6.60 -33.80
CA LEU A 8 -44.77 6.79 -34.60
C LEU A 8 -44.19 8.21 -34.56
N VAL A 9 -44.49 8.97 -33.50
CA VAL A 9 -43.84 10.27 -33.24
C VAL A 9 -43.12 10.30 -31.88
N LEU A 10 -43.31 9.29 -31.03
CA LEU A 10 -42.59 9.19 -29.74
C LEU A 10 -41.36 8.27 -29.76
N SER A 11 -41.11 7.55 -30.86
CA SER A 11 -39.97 6.64 -31.00
C SER A 11 -38.83 7.18 -31.87
N LEU A 12 -38.95 8.41 -32.39
CA LEU A 12 -37.91 9.08 -33.20
C LEU A 12 -37.17 10.21 -32.45
N LEU A 13 -37.45 10.40 -31.15
CA LEU A 13 -36.68 11.30 -30.27
C LEU A 13 -35.67 10.55 -29.38
N ILE A 14 -35.66 9.22 -29.43
CA ILE A 14 -34.72 8.39 -28.65
C ILE A 14 -33.49 7.98 -29.49
N SER A 15 -33.52 8.16 -30.81
CA SER A 15 -32.43 7.75 -31.72
C SER A 15 -31.43 8.85 -32.10
N ILE A 16 -31.56 10.09 -31.57
CA ILE A 16 -30.60 11.18 -31.83
C ILE A 16 -30.13 11.90 -30.55
N GLY A 17 -30.72 11.60 -29.37
CA GLY A 17 -30.31 12.19 -28.08
C GLY A 17 -29.37 11.32 -27.23
N GLY A 18 -29.00 10.13 -27.71
CA GLY A 18 -28.28 9.11 -26.94
C GLY A 18 -26.78 9.01 -27.24
N ILE A 19 -26.19 9.99 -27.92
CA ILE A 19 -24.75 10.02 -28.19
C ILE A 19 -24.20 11.30 -27.57
N SER A 20 -23.24 11.13 -26.67
CA SER A 20 -22.30 12.15 -26.17
C SER A 20 -22.65 12.88 -24.86
N TYR A 21 -22.85 12.18 -23.73
CA TYR A 21 -22.40 12.71 -22.41
C TYR A 21 -21.94 11.60 -21.45
N GLY A 22 -21.51 10.47 -21.99
CA GLY A 22 -20.36 9.79 -21.39
C GLY A 22 -19.13 10.55 -21.85
N TYR A 23 -18.87 11.74 -21.27
CA TYR A 23 -17.48 12.17 -21.19
C TYR A 23 -16.80 11.05 -20.42
N ILE A 24 -16.20 10.10 -21.14
CA ILE A 24 -14.89 9.62 -20.74
C ILE A 24 -14.11 10.92 -20.70
N LYS A 25 -14.09 11.56 -19.53
CA LYS A 25 -13.01 12.45 -19.17
C LYS A 25 -11.80 11.53 -19.30
N SER A 26 -11.23 11.50 -20.50
CA SER A 26 -9.81 11.32 -20.67
C SER A 26 -9.25 12.51 -19.93
N THR A 27 -9.21 12.43 -18.59
CA THR A 27 -8.46 13.36 -17.76
C THR A 27 -7.06 13.24 -18.33
N ALA A 28 -6.63 14.30 -19.01
CA ALA A 28 -5.26 14.36 -19.49
C ALA A 28 -4.38 14.00 -18.28
N LEU A 29 -3.44 13.07 -18.48
CA LEU A 29 -2.53 12.69 -17.42
C LEU A 29 -1.82 13.94 -16.93
N GLU A 30 -1.85 14.16 -15.62
CA GLU A 30 -1.14 15.26 -14.98
C GLU A 30 0.36 15.12 -15.26
N LYS A 31 1.03 16.27 -15.42
CA LYS A 31 2.45 16.29 -15.73
C LYS A 31 3.25 16.60 -14.49
N PHE A 32 4.30 15.82 -14.29
CA PHE A 32 5.23 15.99 -13.18
C PHE A 32 6.66 16.17 -13.69
N THR A 33 7.43 16.95 -12.95
CA THR A 33 8.88 17.03 -13.08
C THR A 33 9.54 16.30 -11.92
N VAL A 34 10.60 15.55 -12.20
CA VAL A 34 11.40 14.85 -11.19
C VAL A 34 12.65 15.69 -10.92
N SER A 35 13.00 15.90 -9.65
CA SER A 35 14.27 16.52 -9.27
C SER A 35 15.47 15.67 -9.72
N GLN A 36 16.65 16.28 -9.85
CA GLN A 36 17.86 15.56 -10.29
C GLN A 36 18.24 14.39 -9.39
N ASP A 37 17.96 14.49 -8.10
CA ASP A 37 18.23 13.44 -7.11
C ASP A 37 17.05 12.45 -6.94
N GLY A 38 15.95 12.63 -7.66
CA GLY A 38 14.76 11.78 -7.59
C GLY A 38 13.92 11.94 -6.33
N ASN A 39 14.29 12.82 -5.40
CA ASN A 39 13.64 12.93 -4.09
C ASN A 39 12.36 13.79 -4.10
N VAL A 40 12.15 14.57 -5.16
CA VAL A 40 11.00 15.48 -5.27
C VAL A 40 10.32 15.30 -6.62
N LEU A 41 8.99 15.16 -6.58
CA LEU A 41 8.12 15.31 -7.73
C LEU A 41 7.38 16.65 -7.61
N THR A 42 7.29 17.40 -8.70
CA THR A 42 6.54 18.66 -8.75
C THR A 42 5.50 18.58 -9.85
N ASP A 43 4.22 18.78 -9.52
CA ASP A 43 3.15 18.81 -10.50
C ASP A 43 3.15 20.11 -11.34
N GLU A 44 2.25 20.21 -12.32
CA GLU A 44 2.16 21.39 -13.18
C GLU A 44 1.67 22.67 -12.48
N ASN A 45 1.10 22.55 -11.28
CA ASN A 45 0.64 23.66 -10.44
C ASN A 45 1.70 24.10 -9.42
N GLY A 46 2.85 23.41 -9.36
CA GLY A 46 3.91 23.69 -8.39
C GLY A 46 3.75 22.97 -7.05
N GLN A 47 2.81 22.04 -6.92
CA GLN A 47 2.69 21.18 -5.73
C GLN A 47 3.89 20.24 -5.67
N GLU A 48 4.62 20.29 -4.56
CA GLU A 48 5.75 19.41 -4.30
C GLU A 48 5.31 18.16 -3.53
N TYR A 49 5.87 17.04 -3.94
CA TYR A 49 5.76 15.73 -3.32
C TYR A 49 7.15 15.23 -2.98
N ILE A 50 7.34 14.76 -1.75
CA ILE A 50 8.62 14.33 -1.20
C ILE A 50 8.64 12.82 -1.12
N LEU A 51 9.74 12.21 -1.59
CA LEU A 51 9.99 10.77 -1.48
C LEU A 51 10.04 10.40 0.00
N ASP A 52 9.20 9.44 0.40
CA ASP A 52 9.32 8.85 1.72
C ASP A 52 10.49 7.86 1.72
N LYS A 53 11.54 8.19 2.47
CA LYS A 53 12.81 7.45 2.48
C LYS A 53 12.68 6.05 3.09
N ASP A 54 11.60 5.79 3.82
CA ASP A 54 11.32 4.48 4.43
C ASP A 54 10.61 3.51 3.46
N PHE A 55 10.27 3.98 2.25
CA PHE A 55 9.61 3.15 1.24
C PHE A 55 10.42 1.91 0.84
N CYS A 56 11.74 2.02 0.69
CA CYS A 56 12.55 0.91 0.18
C CYS A 56 12.70 -0.26 1.17
N THR A 57 12.31 -0.10 2.45
CA THR A 57 12.47 -1.14 3.46
C THR A 57 11.18 -1.49 4.20
N SER A 58 10.27 -0.52 4.37
CA SER A 58 9.17 -0.68 5.33
C SER A 58 7.83 -0.06 4.93
N LEU A 59 7.71 0.76 3.89
CA LEU A 59 6.39 1.28 3.46
C LEU A 59 6.01 0.74 2.09
N GLU A 60 4.72 0.42 1.92
CA GLU A 60 4.17 -0.03 0.65
C GLU A 60 2.73 0.42 0.45
N ALA A 61 2.33 0.63 -0.80
CA ALA A 61 0.91 0.72 -1.13
C ALA A 61 0.31 -0.69 -1.25
N ILE A 62 -0.88 -0.89 -0.66
CA ILE A 62 -1.58 -2.18 -0.65
C ILE A 62 -2.40 -2.42 -1.91
N SER A 63 -2.76 -1.36 -2.62
CA SER A 63 -3.47 -1.39 -3.90
C SER A 63 -3.35 -0.04 -4.60
N PHE A 64 -3.54 -0.06 -5.92
CA PHE A 64 -3.42 1.10 -6.79
C PHE A 64 -4.68 1.20 -7.65
N GLN A 65 -5.12 2.42 -7.91
CA GLN A 65 -6.12 2.70 -8.92
C GLN A 65 -5.45 2.86 -10.31
N LYS A 66 -5.93 3.83 -11.08
CA LYS A 66 -5.44 4.16 -12.40
C LYS A 66 -4.19 5.03 -12.33
N GLU A 67 -3.36 4.92 -13.36
CA GLU A 67 -2.38 5.95 -13.71
C GLU A 67 -3.13 7.28 -13.90
N PHE A 68 -2.69 8.32 -13.19
CA PHE A 68 -3.28 9.65 -13.27
C PHE A 68 -2.26 10.73 -13.64
N GLY A 69 -0.98 10.45 -13.47
CA GLY A 69 0.10 11.36 -13.82
C GLY A 69 1.27 10.66 -14.50
N LYS A 70 2.12 11.46 -15.15
CA LYS A 70 3.37 11.00 -15.75
C LYS A 70 4.45 12.05 -15.65
N THR A 71 5.70 11.62 -15.71
CA THR A 71 6.85 12.52 -15.73
C THR A 71 7.29 12.82 -17.16
N ASN A 72 8.14 13.84 -17.32
CA ASN A 72 8.78 14.16 -18.60
C ASN A 72 9.70 13.03 -19.13
N SER A 73 10.04 12.04 -18.30
CA SER A 73 10.92 10.91 -18.61
C SER A 73 10.17 9.57 -18.66
N ASP A 74 8.90 9.59 -19.02
CA ASP A 74 8.00 8.42 -19.10
C ASP A 74 7.79 7.65 -17.78
N GLY A 75 8.15 8.25 -16.64
CA GLY A 75 7.78 7.73 -15.34
C GLY A 75 6.28 7.85 -15.11
N LYS A 76 5.70 6.91 -14.38
CA LYS A 76 4.25 6.80 -14.18
C LYS A 76 3.87 7.09 -12.75
N ILE A 77 2.77 7.80 -12.55
CA ILE A 77 2.25 8.17 -11.25
C ILE A 77 0.85 7.58 -11.10
N TYR A 78 0.68 6.85 -10.01
CA TYR A 78 -0.52 6.09 -9.69
C TYR A 78 -1.16 6.64 -8.44
N GLU A 79 -2.49 6.67 -8.47
CA GLU A 79 -3.30 6.93 -7.31
C GLU A 79 -3.33 5.68 -6.43
N ILE A 80 -3.24 5.88 -5.12
CA ILE A 80 -3.31 4.82 -4.12
C ILE A 80 -4.76 4.74 -3.64
N ASP A 81 -5.33 3.54 -3.53
CA ASP A 81 -6.72 3.37 -3.07
C ASP A 81 -6.89 3.94 -1.65
N GLY A 82 -7.87 4.80 -1.40
CA GLY A 82 -8.04 5.47 -0.11
C GLY A 82 -7.18 6.73 0.08
N GLN A 83 -6.47 7.17 -0.96
CA GLN A 83 -5.74 8.44 -1.03
C GLN A 83 -6.24 9.30 -2.20
N GLU A 84 -7.57 9.40 -2.37
CA GLU A 84 -8.21 10.09 -3.50
C GLU A 84 -7.93 11.60 -3.54
N ASP A 85 -7.58 12.21 -2.39
CA ASP A 85 -7.13 13.61 -2.30
C ASP A 85 -5.67 13.80 -2.75
N HIS A 86 -5.02 12.71 -3.19
CA HIS A 86 -3.63 12.65 -3.65
C HIS A 86 -2.63 13.18 -2.62
N ASN A 87 -2.91 13.03 -1.33
CA ASN A 87 -1.93 13.37 -0.29
C ASN A 87 -0.70 12.46 -0.38
N TRP A 88 -0.92 11.21 -0.79
CA TRP A 88 0.11 10.24 -1.11
C TRP A 88 -0.07 9.72 -2.53
N ILE A 89 1.05 9.48 -3.22
CA ILE A 89 1.09 8.99 -4.60
C ILE A 89 2.17 7.93 -4.73
N ALA A 90 1.98 7.01 -5.68
CA ALA A 90 2.97 6.01 -6.02
C ALA A 90 3.62 6.33 -7.37
N PHE A 91 4.94 6.25 -7.44
CA PHE A 91 5.73 6.59 -8.61
C PHE A 91 6.55 5.40 -9.09
N SER A 92 6.45 5.08 -10.38
CA SER A 92 7.37 4.17 -11.05
C SER A 92 8.27 4.92 -12.02
N ALA A 93 9.59 4.81 -11.82
CA ALA A 93 10.58 5.30 -12.77
C ALA A 93 10.68 4.43 -14.04
N SER A 94 10.05 3.24 -14.05
CA SER A 94 10.10 2.31 -15.17
C SER A 94 8.70 1.90 -15.60
N SER A 95 8.58 1.28 -16.78
CA SER A 95 7.32 0.67 -17.22
C SER A 95 6.96 -0.58 -16.42
N GLU A 96 7.88 -1.13 -15.62
CA GLU A 96 7.63 -2.25 -14.73
C GLU A 96 7.04 -1.79 -13.39
N MET A 97 5.82 -2.24 -13.10
CA MET A 97 5.06 -1.95 -11.89
C MET A 97 5.67 -2.56 -10.60
N SER A 98 6.86 -3.17 -10.70
CA SER A 98 7.45 -4.02 -9.67
C SER A 98 8.09 -3.25 -8.51
N ILE A 99 8.44 -1.97 -8.71
CA ILE A 99 9.00 -1.10 -7.67
C ILE A 99 8.34 0.29 -7.80
N LEU A 100 7.51 0.64 -6.82
CA LEU A 100 6.69 1.86 -6.83
C LEU A 100 7.00 2.75 -5.64
N SER A 101 7.92 3.70 -5.78
CA SER A 101 8.27 4.64 -4.72
C SER A 101 7.06 5.44 -4.22
N LEU A 102 6.87 5.55 -2.90
CA LEU A 102 5.83 6.40 -2.31
C LEU A 102 6.33 7.83 -2.10
N TYR A 103 5.51 8.79 -2.52
CA TYR A 103 5.72 10.20 -2.25
C TYR A 103 4.50 10.77 -1.53
N HIS A 104 4.74 11.76 -0.67
CA HIS A 104 3.69 12.48 0.04
C HIS A 104 3.77 13.97 -0.29
N LYS A 105 2.64 14.70 -0.25
CA LYS A 105 2.67 16.17 -0.39
C LYS A 105 3.59 16.76 0.68
N LYS A 106 4.39 17.76 0.30
CA LYS A 106 5.34 18.42 1.20
C LYS A 106 4.70 19.04 2.45
N GLU A 107 3.44 19.46 2.34
CA GLU A 107 2.69 20.07 3.45
C GLU A 107 2.17 19.07 4.47
N ILE A 108 2.12 17.77 4.13
CA ILE A 108 1.75 16.72 5.07
C ILE A 108 3.00 16.11 5.69
N SER A 109 2.86 15.63 6.93
CA SER A 109 3.94 14.92 7.62
C SER A 109 4.26 13.61 6.90
N SER A 110 5.54 13.22 6.97
CA SER A 110 5.98 11.88 6.57
C SER A 110 5.17 10.82 7.32
N PHE A 111 5.19 9.59 6.81
CA PHE A 111 4.51 8.50 7.47
C PHE A 111 5.06 8.32 8.89
N SER A 112 4.16 8.20 9.86
CA SER A 112 4.53 7.83 11.22
C SER A 112 3.51 6.85 11.76
N LEU A 113 3.99 5.68 12.18
CA LEU A 113 3.13 4.69 12.80
C LEU A 113 3.01 5.00 14.30
N SER A 114 1.93 5.66 14.70
CA SER A 114 1.61 5.78 16.13
C SER A 114 0.95 4.49 16.65
N LYS A 115 1.05 4.27 17.96
CA LYS A 115 0.51 3.08 18.62
C LYS A 115 -1.02 2.99 18.53
N ASP A 116 -1.69 4.13 18.40
CA ASP A 116 -3.16 4.22 18.46
C ASP A 116 -3.82 4.08 17.07
N ASP A 117 -3.02 4.13 16.01
CA ASP A 117 -3.52 4.22 14.64
C ASP A 117 -3.63 2.85 13.96
N ILE A 118 -3.02 1.81 14.53
CA ILE A 118 -3.06 0.45 13.98
C ILE A 118 -4.46 -0.15 14.14
N ASN A 119 -5.09 -0.53 13.02
CA ASN A 119 -6.38 -1.22 13.02
C ASN A 119 -6.30 -2.70 12.65
N GLU A 120 -5.31 -3.09 11.86
CA GLU A 120 -5.23 -4.43 11.30
C GLU A 120 -3.78 -4.83 11.07
N ILE A 121 -3.47 -6.08 11.39
CA ILE A 121 -2.19 -6.72 11.08
C ILE A 121 -2.46 -7.93 10.19
N ARG A 122 -1.76 -8.00 9.07
CA ARG A 122 -1.80 -9.11 8.11
C ARG A 122 -0.49 -9.86 8.14
N LEU A 123 -0.56 -11.18 8.21
CA LEU A 123 0.59 -12.04 7.99
C LEU A 123 0.70 -12.32 6.49
N ILE A 124 1.85 -11.99 5.91
CA ILE A 124 2.15 -12.13 4.49
C ILE A 124 3.18 -13.24 4.29
N SER A 125 2.98 -14.09 3.29
CA SER A 125 4.00 -15.05 2.88
C SER A 125 5.01 -14.40 1.94
N ASN A 126 6.30 -14.56 2.22
CA ASN A 126 7.38 -14.06 1.36
C ASN A 126 7.65 -14.95 0.12
N LYS A 127 6.70 -15.82 -0.24
CA LYS A 127 6.75 -16.60 -1.48
C LYS A 127 6.53 -15.68 -2.68
N GLY A 128 7.59 -15.05 -3.15
CA GLY A 128 7.61 -14.23 -4.36
C GLY A 128 8.20 -12.85 -4.12
N VAL A 129 9.53 -12.75 -4.19
CA VAL A 129 10.31 -11.48 -4.11
C VAL A 129 10.04 -10.55 -5.33
N LYS A 130 8.94 -10.76 -6.07
CA LYS A 130 8.61 -10.02 -7.30
C LYS A 130 7.22 -9.41 -7.32
N GLN A 131 6.48 -9.43 -6.22
CA GLN A 131 5.19 -8.75 -6.15
C GLN A 131 5.21 -7.78 -4.97
N SER A 132 5.12 -6.48 -5.28
CA SER A 132 4.88 -5.39 -4.34
C SER A 132 3.60 -5.57 -3.51
N LEU A 133 2.78 -6.57 -3.82
CA LEU A 133 1.50 -6.88 -3.20
C LEU A 133 1.55 -8.32 -2.67
N GLY A 134 2.22 -8.54 -1.54
CA GLY A 134 2.22 -9.87 -0.93
C GLY A 134 0.80 -10.31 -0.56
N VAL A 135 0.45 -11.58 -0.84
CA VAL A 135 -0.89 -12.10 -0.54
C VAL A 135 -1.01 -12.40 0.97
N PRO A 136 -2.00 -11.81 1.68
CA PRO A 136 -2.25 -12.13 3.07
C PRO A 136 -2.64 -13.60 3.24
N ILE A 137 -1.97 -14.30 4.16
CA ILE A 137 -2.33 -15.66 4.54
C ILE A 137 -3.20 -15.69 5.81
N SER A 138 -3.19 -14.62 6.59
CA SER A 138 -4.06 -14.43 7.74
C SER A 138 -4.13 -12.95 8.10
N THR A 139 -5.23 -12.55 8.73
CA THR A 139 -5.49 -11.19 9.18
C THR A 139 -5.95 -11.22 10.64
N THR A 140 -5.61 -10.19 11.41
CA THR A 140 -6.14 -10.00 12.77
C THR A 140 -6.40 -8.52 13.07
N SER A 141 -7.49 -8.28 13.79
CA SER A 141 -7.82 -7.00 14.43
C SER A 141 -7.95 -7.16 15.96
N ASP A 142 -7.38 -8.24 16.53
CA ASP A 142 -7.39 -8.47 17.96
C ASP A 142 -6.60 -7.37 18.68
N SER A 143 -7.28 -6.64 19.56
CA SER A 143 -6.70 -5.50 20.27
C SER A 143 -5.49 -5.84 21.14
N ASN A 144 -5.39 -7.07 21.67
CA ASN A 144 -4.24 -7.51 22.46
C ASN A 144 -3.02 -7.70 21.55
N ILE A 145 -3.21 -8.33 20.38
CA ILE A 145 -2.15 -8.51 19.39
C ILE A 145 -1.66 -7.14 18.87
N ILE A 146 -2.58 -6.24 18.55
CA ILE A 146 -2.24 -4.89 18.08
C ILE A 146 -1.47 -4.10 19.14
N LYS A 147 -1.94 -4.09 20.40
CA LYS A 147 -1.25 -3.40 21.50
C LYS A 147 0.14 -3.95 21.77
N GLU A 148 0.28 -5.27 21.72
CA GLU A 148 1.56 -5.95 21.91
C GLU A 148 2.52 -5.59 20.78
N PHE A 149 2.09 -5.69 19.52
CA PHE A 149 2.88 -5.25 18.36
C PHE A 149 3.29 -3.78 18.46
N SER A 150 2.33 -2.89 18.76
CA SER A 150 2.57 -1.44 18.91
C SER A 150 3.60 -1.12 19.98
N SER A 151 3.64 -1.92 21.05
CA SER A 151 4.63 -1.79 22.11
C SER A 151 6.00 -2.25 21.62
N SER A 152 6.07 -3.43 20.98
CA SER A 152 7.31 -3.99 20.45
C SER A 152 7.97 -3.10 19.41
N ILE A 153 7.22 -2.45 18.51
CA ILE A 153 7.84 -1.61 17.47
C ILE A 153 8.50 -0.34 18.01
N THR A 154 8.18 0.08 19.23
CA THR A 154 8.83 1.24 19.87
C THR A 154 10.08 0.89 20.66
N GLU A 155 10.36 -0.40 20.85
CA GLU A 155 11.57 -0.86 21.51
C GLU A 155 12.75 -0.80 20.53
N SER A 156 13.92 -0.44 21.06
CA SER A 156 15.17 -0.60 20.32
C SER A 156 15.47 -2.09 20.21
N GLY A 157 15.52 -2.61 18.97
CA GLY A 157 15.98 -3.97 18.72
C GLY A 157 17.40 -4.19 19.22
N SER A 158 17.75 -5.45 19.47
CA SER A 158 19.13 -5.83 19.80
C SER A 158 19.72 -6.60 18.64
N PRO A 159 21.02 -6.41 18.32
CA PRO A 159 21.74 -7.31 17.44
C PRO A 159 21.69 -8.73 18.00
N GLN A 160 21.23 -9.69 17.20
CA GLN A 160 21.16 -11.10 17.59
C GLN A 160 21.61 -11.98 16.43
N GLU A 161 22.49 -12.95 16.70
CA GLU A 161 22.76 -14.03 15.76
C GLU A 161 21.60 -15.03 15.79
N ILE A 162 20.66 -14.87 14.87
CA ILE A 162 19.49 -15.76 14.74
C ILE A 162 19.73 -16.75 13.61
N LYS A 163 19.70 -18.05 13.91
CA LYS A 163 19.64 -19.10 12.88
C LYS A 163 18.26 -19.05 12.22
N LEU A 164 18.22 -18.49 11.01
CA LEU A 164 17.01 -18.28 10.23
C LEU A 164 16.46 -19.61 9.70
N ASP A 165 15.21 -19.94 10.02
CA ASP A 165 14.50 -21.09 9.43
C ASP A 165 13.44 -20.60 8.44
N LYS A 166 12.59 -19.66 8.88
CA LYS A 166 11.52 -19.10 8.05
C LYS A 166 11.48 -17.58 8.15
N ILE A 167 11.45 -16.92 6.99
CA ILE A 167 11.26 -15.47 6.86
C ILE A 167 9.88 -15.21 6.28
N MET A 168 9.11 -14.39 6.97
CA MET A 168 7.80 -13.90 6.54
C MET A 168 7.74 -12.39 6.79
N SER A 169 6.62 -11.75 6.47
CA SER A 169 6.44 -10.33 6.78
C SER A 169 5.07 -10.10 7.41
N LEU A 170 5.00 -9.14 8.32
CA LEU A 170 3.74 -8.55 8.74
C LEU A 170 3.52 -7.30 7.90
N GLN A 171 2.29 -7.11 7.44
CA GLN A 171 1.79 -5.88 6.84
C GLN A 171 0.82 -5.22 7.83
N ILE A 172 1.12 -3.99 8.23
CA ILE A 172 0.45 -3.26 9.29
C ILE A 172 -0.32 -2.12 8.63
N LEU A 173 -1.62 -2.11 8.86
CA LEU A 173 -2.51 -1.09 8.34
C LEU A 173 -2.81 -0.06 9.43
N SER A 174 -2.82 1.20 9.03
CA SER A 174 -3.21 2.33 9.88
C SER A 174 -4.58 2.85 9.44
N LYS A 175 -5.36 3.35 10.39
CA LYS A 175 -6.60 4.08 10.11
C LYS A 175 -6.34 5.41 9.42
N GLU A 176 -5.19 6.04 9.68
CA GLU A 176 -4.84 7.36 9.17
C GLU A 176 -4.30 7.32 7.73
N TYR A 177 -3.67 6.20 7.36
CA TYR A 177 -3.02 6.03 6.06
C TYR A 177 -3.71 4.94 5.26
N ALA A 178 -4.97 5.16 4.89
CA ALA A 178 -5.70 4.24 4.02
C ALA A 178 -4.92 3.97 2.72
N GLY A 179 -4.87 2.72 2.27
CA GLY A 179 -4.13 2.33 1.07
C GLY A 179 -2.62 2.14 1.22
N ILE A 180 -2.06 2.50 2.38
CA ILE A 180 -0.63 2.38 2.68
C ILE A 180 -0.47 1.44 3.87
N ALA A 181 0.56 0.61 3.82
CA ALA A 181 0.91 -0.28 4.91
C ALA A 181 2.39 -0.17 5.27
N TYR A 182 2.65 -0.39 6.56
CA TYR A 182 4.00 -0.59 7.07
C TYR A 182 4.31 -2.09 7.06
N ARG A 183 5.42 -2.49 6.43
CA ARG A 183 5.91 -3.86 6.37
C ARG A 183 7.06 -4.04 7.34
N ILE A 184 7.01 -5.12 8.10
CA ILE A 184 8.11 -5.56 8.95
C ILE A 184 8.38 -7.04 8.74
N ASN A 185 9.65 -7.40 8.57
CA ASN A 185 10.02 -8.80 8.43
C ASN A 185 9.93 -9.50 9.79
N ILE A 186 9.52 -10.76 9.75
CA ILE A 186 9.54 -11.63 10.91
C ILE A 186 10.41 -12.85 10.64
N VAL A 187 11.11 -13.26 11.68
CA VAL A 187 11.96 -14.45 11.68
C VAL A 187 11.39 -15.42 12.71
N ILE A 188 11.16 -16.66 12.27
CA ILE A 188 10.82 -17.75 13.17
C ILE A 188 12.03 -18.68 13.28
N THR A 189 12.44 -18.98 14.52
CA THR A 189 13.55 -19.89 14.84
C THR A 189 13.07 -21.33 14.99
N ASN A 190 14.01 -22.27 15.00
CA ASN A 190 13.74 -23.70 15.20
C ASN A 190 13.05 -24.05 16.53
N ASP A 191 13.24 -23.22 17.57
CA ASP A 191 12.55 -23.35 18.86
C ASP A 191 11.21 -22.58 18.91
N ASN A 192 10.68 -22.21 17.74
CA ASN A 192 9.41 -21.49 17.55
C ASN A 192 9.37 -20.11 18.22
N LYS A 193 10.51 -19.44 18.43
CA LYS A 193 10.49 -18.04 18.82
C LYS A 193 10.28 -17.18 17.59
N VAL A 194 9.49 -16.13 17.76
CA VAL A 194 9.16 -15.18 16.69
C VAL A 194 9.85 -13.87 16.99
N PHE A 195 10.63 -13.37 16.05
CA PHE A 195 11.32 -12.09 16.14
C PHE A 195 10.82 -11.12 15.09
N LEU A 196 10.61 -9.87 15.47
CA LEU A 196 10.40 -8.74 14.57
C LEU A 196 11.76 -8.18 14.18
N SER A 197 11.99 -8.02 12.88
CA SER A 197 13.25 -7.52 12.35
C SER A 197 13.16 -6.02 12.05
N LYS A 198 14.03 -5.25 12.68
CA LYS A 198 14.16 -3.79 12.54
C LYS A 198 15.24 -3.43 11.53
N ASP A 199 15.08 -2.25 10.94
CA ASP A 199 16.13 -1.42 10.34
C ASP A 199 17.22 -2.21 9.61
N ASP A 200 16.89 -2.89 8.50
CA ASP A 200 17.78 -3.64 7.58
C ASP A 200 17.90 -5.17 7.74
N GLY A 201 17.32 -5.77 8.79
CA GLY A 201 17.48 -7.21 9.00
C GLY A 201 18.48 -7.59 10.10
N SER A 202 19.18 -6.63 10.70
CA SER A 202 20.25 -6.88 11.68
C SER A 202 19.81 -6.78 13.14
N ASN A 203 18.76 -6.00 13.42
CA ASN A 203 18.25 -5.79 14.77
C ASN A 203 16.93 -6.55 14.97
N PHE A 204 16.81 -7.23 16.10
CA PHE A 204 15.65 -8.09 16.37
C PHE A 204 15.01 -7.78 17.73
N ILE A 205 13.68 -7.89 17.75
CA ILE A 205 12.85 -7.77 18.95
C ILE A 205 12.06 -9.06 19.07
N LEU A 206 12.08 -9.69 20.24
CA LEU A 206 11.24 -10.85 20.49
C LEU A 206 9.78 -10.41 20.47
N ALA A 207 8.97 -11.03 19.61
CA ALA A 207 7.54 -10.79 19.60
C ALA A 207 6.92 -11.26 20.93
N GLY A 208 5.94 -10.52 21.44
CA GLY A 208 5.24 -10.92 22.64
C GLY A 208 4.43 -12.23 22.46
N ASN A 209 3.81 -12.68 23.54
CA ASN A 209 3.15 -13.97 23.59
C ASN A 209 1.91 -14.06 22.69
N SER A 210 1.11 -12.99 22.62
CA SER A 210 -0.15 -12.99 21.86
C SER A 210 0.14 -13.02 20.36
N LEU A 211 1.06 -12.17 19.92
CA LEU A 211 1.51 -12.08 18.53
C LEU A 211 2.21 -13.38 18.10
N SER A 212 3.12 -13.90 18.94
CA SER A 212 3.83 -15.16 18.66
C SER A 212 2.85 -16.33 18.52
N LYS A 213 1.91 -16.49 19.45
CA LYS A 213 0.92 -17.58 19.39
C LYS A 213 0.05 -17.51 18.15
N TRP A 214 -0.41 -16.32 17.79
CA TRP A 214 -1.20 -16.11 16.58
C TRP A 214 -0.41 -16.53 15.34
N ILE A 215 0.83 -16.02 15.16
CA ILE A 215 1.69 -16.37 14.02
C ILE A 215 1.93 -17.89 13.97
N LEU A 216 2.33 -18.50 15.09
CA LEU A 216 2.63 -19.93 15.16
C LEU A 216 1.42 -20.81 14.86
N SER A 217 0.21 -20.39 15.25
CA SER A 217 -1.03 -21.13 14.97
C SER A 217 -1.39 -21.20 13.48
N ILE A 218 -0.90 -20.24 12.69
CA ILE A 218 -1.13 -20.17 11.24
C ILE A 218 -0.10 -21.00 10.50
N ILE A 219 1.17 -20.96 10.94
CA ILE A 219 2.28 -21.52 10.17
C ILE A 219 2.60 -22.98 10.54
N THR A 220 2.14 -23.44 11.70
CA THR A 220 2.37 -24.81 12.16
C THR A 220 1.14 -25.63 11.79
N PRO A 221 1.23 -26.61 10.87
CA PRO A 221 0.10 -27.46 10.56
C PRO A 221 -0.33 -28.22 11.83
N SER A 222 -1.62 -28.18 12.14
CA SER A 222 -2.23 -29.03 13.16
C SER A 222 -1.91 -30.49 12.84
N LYS A 223 -1.22 -31.16 13.77
CA LYS A 223 -0.92 -32.60 13.71
C LYS A 223 -2.19 -33.42 13.75
#